data_AF-A0A7C9NYP7-F1
#
_entry.id   AF-A0A7C9NYP7-F1
#
_cell.length_a   1.000
_cell.length_b   1.000
_cell.length_c   1.000
_cell.angle_alpha   90.00
_cell.angle_beta   90.00
_cell.angle_gamma   90.00
#
_symmetry.space_group_name_H-M   'P 1'
#
loop_
_entity.id
_entity.type
_entity.pdbx_description
1 polymer ?
#
loop_
_entity_poly.entity_id
_entity_poly.type
_entity_poly.pdbx_seq_one_letter_code
_entity_poly.pdbx_strand_id
1 'polypeptide(L)' 'MDYAELIKSEACVTDIQKFLAEGEMTAITIRIPKNLRDAAKEASAMRGMGLSAFLRMCMIEELKRGV' A
#
# COMPACT_ATOMS: atom_id res chain seq x y z
N MET A 1 5.49 -12.55 -13.12
CA MET A 1 6.55 -11.63 -12.67
C MET A 1 6.26 -11.34 -11.22
N ASP A 2 7.23 -11.58 -10.34
CA ASP A 2 7.10 -11.23 -8.93
C ASP A 2 7.65 -9.81 -8.67
N TYR A 3 7.39 -9.27 -7.48
CA TYR A 3 7.84 -7.93 -7.09
C TYR A 3 9.39 -7.82 -7.09
N ALA A 4 10.11 -8.87 -6.74
CA ALA A 4 11.57 -8.83 -6.66
C ALA A 4 12.22 -8.78 -8.05
N GLU A 5 11.65 -9.49 -9.03
CA GLU A 5 12.04 -9.38 -10.44
C GLU A 5 11.82 -7.96 -10.96
N LEU A 6 10.68 -7.34 -10.60
CA LEU A 6 10.30 -6.01 -11.04
C LEU A 6 11.28 -4.92 -10.54
N ILE A 7 11.74 -5.03 -9.30
CA ILE A 7 12.76 -4.14 -8.73
C ILE A 7 14.12 -4.38 -9.38
N LYS A 8 14.51 -5.63 -9.62
CA LYS A 8 15.79 -5.98 -10.27
C LYS A 8 15.88 -5.54 -11.73
N SER A 9 14.75 -5.45 -12.42
CA SER A 9 14.71 -4.99 -13.81
C SER A 9 14.74 -3.46 -13.95
N GLU A 10 14.98 -2.71 -12.87
CA GLU A 10 14.94 -1.24 -12.84
C GLU A 10 13.65 -0.68 -13.47
N ALA A 11 12.52 -1.35 -13.21
CA ALA A 11 11.23 -0.92 -13.74
C ALA A 11 10.92 0.50 -13.27
N CYS A 12 10.29 1.31 -14.14
CA CYS A 12 9.99 2.68 -13.77
C CYS A 12 8.93 2.72 -12.67
N VAL A 13 8.90 3.80 -11.89
CA VAL A 13 7.98 3.97 -10.75
C VAL A 13 6.52 3.74 -11.14
N THR A 14 6.13 4.13 -12.36
CA THR A 14 4.78 3.92 -12.90
C THR A 14 4.45 2.45 -13.07
N ASP A 15 5.39 1.64 -13.56
CA ASP A 15 5.20 0.19 -13.75
C ASP A 15 5.10 -0.54 -12.40
N ILE A 16 5.92 -0.12 -11.41
CA ILE A 16 5.84 -0.61 -10.03
C ILE A 16 4.48 -0.29 -9.42
N GLN A 17 4.03 0.96 -9.54
CA GLN A 17 2.74 1.37 -9.01
C GLN A 17 1.58 0.62 -9.68
N LYS A 18 1.65 0.39 -10.99
CA LYS A 18 0.65 -0.39 -11.73
C LYS A 18 0.62 -1.83 -11.25
N PHE A 19 1.78 -2.49 -11.15
CA PHE A 19 1.89 -3.85 -10.63
C PHE A 19 1.29 -4.01 -9.23
N LEU A 20 1.53 -3.04 -8.34
CA LEU A 20 1.02 -3.08 -6.96
C LEU A 20 -0.48 -2.75 -6.83
N ALA A 21 -1.07 -2.06 -7.82
CA ALA A 21 -2.49 -1.71 -7.85
C ALA A 21 -3.33 -2.79 -8.57
N GLU A 22 -2.69 -3.64 -9.37
CA GLU A 22 -3.31 -4.73 -10.11
C GLU A 22 -3.33 -6.03 -9.28
N GLY A 23 -4.38 -6.83 -9.46
CA GLY A 23 -4.54 -8.12 -8.79
C GLY A 23 -5.87 -8.29 -8.04
N GLU A 24 -6.11 -9.51 -7.56
CA GLU A 24 -7.30 -9.83 -6.78
C GLU A 24 -7.21 -9.31 -5.33
N MET A 25 -8.33 -8.81 -4.84
CA MET A 25 -8.44 -8.32 -3.46
C MET A 25 -8.36 -9.49 -2.47
N THR A 26 -7.31 -9.51 -1.65
CA THR A 26 -7.14 -10.53 -0.60
C THR A 26 -7.32 -9.93 0.79
N ALA A 27 -8.11 -10.59 1.64
CA ALA A 27 -8.30 -10.18 3.02
C ALA A 27 -7.09 -10.56 3.89
N ILE A 28 -6.60 -9.62 4.68
CA ILE A 28 -5.53 -9.84 5.66
C ILE A 28 -5.98 -9.40 7.05
N THR A 29 -5.54 -10.10 8.09
CA THR A 29 -5.75 -9.69 9.49
C THR A 29 -4.42 -9.26 10.09
N ILE A 30 -4.33 -8.01 10.53
CA ILE A 30 -3.15 -7.44 11.17
C ILE A 30 -3.47 -7.00 12.60
N ARG A 31 -2.50 -7.15 13.51
CA ARG A 31 -2.58 -6.58 14.87
C ARG A 31 -1.76 -5.30 14.90
N ILE A 32 -2.39 -4.19 15.29
CA ILE A 32 -1.74 -2.89 15.44
C ILE A 32 -2.14 -2.25 16.77
N PRO A 33 -1.30 -1.39 17.35
CA PRO A 33 -1.66 -0.59 18.51
C PRO A 33 -2.96 0.20 18.29
N LYS A 34 -3.79 0.32 19.33
CA LYS A 34 -5.09 1.01 19.25
C LYS A 34 -4.93 2.47 18.80
N ASN A 35 -3.94 3.17 19.35
CA ASN A 35 -3.63 4.56 19.00
C ASN A 35 -3.27 4.70 17.51
N LEU A 36 -2.50 3.76 16.94
CA LEU A 36 -2.18 3.78 15.52
C LEU A 36 -3.43 3.58 14.65
N ARG A 37 -4.29 2.63 15.00
CA ARG A 37 -5.56 2.39 14.30
C ARG A 37 -6.44 3.65 14.29
N ASP A 38 -6.59 4.29 15.44
CA ASP A 38 -7.49 5.44 15.61
C ASP A 38 -6.95 6.66 14.83
N ALA A 39 -5.65 6.95 14.95
CA ALA A 39 -5.00 7.99 14.16
C ALA A 39 -5.10 7.74 12.64
N ALA A 40 -4.92 6.49 12.19
CA ALA A 40 -5.05 6.13 10.78
C ALA A 40 -6.49 6.32 10.27
N LYS A 41 -7.49 6.03 11.10
CA LYS A 41 -8.91 6.23 10.76
C LYS A 41 -9.25 7.71 10.61
N GLU A 42 -8.75 8.56 11.51
CA GLU A 42 -8.92 10.01 11.41
C GLU A 42 -8.21 10.56 10.17
N ALA A 43 -6.96 10.15 9.95
CA ALA A 43 -6.18 10.56 8.78
C ALA A 43 -6.84 10.14 7.46
N SER A 44 -7.41 8.93 7.38
CA SER A 44 -8.12 8.46 6.19
C SER A 44 -9.39 9.28 5.94
N ALA A 45 -10.15 9.58 7.00
CA ALA A 45 -11.36 10.41 6.91
C ALA A 45 -11.05 11.83 6.43
N MET A 46 -9.98 12.46 6.92
CA MET A 46 -9.53 13.78 6.44
C MET A 46 -9.19 13.78 4.94
N ARG A 47 -8.79 12.64 4.38
CA ARG A 47 -8.49 12.46 2.96
C ARG A 47 -9.68 11.97 2.13
N GLY A 48 -10.86 11.88 2.72
CA GLY A 48 -12.07 11.40 2.04
C GLY A 48 -12.01 9.93 1.62
N MET A 49 -11.20 9.10 2.28
CA MET A 49 -11.01 7.69 1.94
C MET A 49 -11.23 6.76 3.14
N GLY A 50 -11.61 5.51 2.85
CA GLY A 50 -11.71 4.48 3.88
C GLY A 50 -10.33 4.06 4.42
N LEU A 51 -10.31 3.56 5.67
CA LEU A 51 -9.07 3.11 6.32
C LEU A 51 -8.32 2.05 5.50
N SER A 52 -9.02 1.10 4.87
CA SER A 52 -8.40 0.08 4.03
C SER A 52 -7.80 0.66 2.74
N ALA A 53 -8.39 1.70 2.17
CA ALA A 53 -7.81 2.41 1.03
C ALA A 53 -6.55 3.20 1.45
N PHE A 54 -6.60 3.84 2.62
CA PHE A 54 -5.46 4.54 3.18
C PHE A 54 -4.28 3.62 3.47
N LEU A 55 -4.51 2.46 4.11
CA LEU A 55 -3.45 1.49 4.38
C LEU A 55 -2.85 0.92 3.09
N ARG A 56 -3.68 0.60 2.09
CA ARG A 56 -3.21 0.18 0.76
C ARG A 56 -2.36 1.25 0.09
N MET A 57 -2.80 2.51 0.12
CA MET A 57 -2.02 3.64 -0.38
C MET A 57 -0.66 3.72 0.30
N CYS A 58 -0.61 3.68 1.64
CA CYS A 58 0.65 3.70 2.38
C CYS A 58 1.59 2.56 1.97
N MET A 59 1.08 1.33 1.84
CA MET A 59 1.89 0.19 1.41
C MET A 59 2.45 0.37 -0.02
N ILE A 60 1.63 0.86 -0.96
CA ILE A 60 2.09 1.13 -2.34
C ILE A 60 3.16 2.24 -2.35
N GLU A 61 2.95 3.30 -1.56
CA GLU A 61 3.89 4.43 -1.46
C GLU A 61 5.25 4.03 -0.87
N GLU A 62 5.27 3.07 0.07
CA GLU A 62 6.52 2.52 0.60
C GLU A 62 7.17 1.57 -0.43
N LEU A 63 6.43 0.63 -1.01
CA LEU A 63 6.98 -0.37 -1.94
C LEU A 63 7.46 0.24 -3.27
N LYS A 64 6.89 1.35 -3.73
CA LYS A 64 7.36 2.01 -4.96
C LYS A 64 8.70 2.74 -4.78
N ARG A 65 9.12 3.03 -3.54
CA ARG A 65 10.42 3.66 -3.26
C ARG A 65 11.60 2.71 -3.48
N GLY A 66 11.33 1.40 -3.56
CA GLY A 66 12.36 0.37 -3.58
C GLY A 66 12.97 0.13 -2.19
N VAL A 67 13.73 -0.96 -2.08
CA VAL A 67 14.53 -1.32 -0.89
C VAL A 67 15.98 -0.90 -1.11
#